data_AF-A4KUJ1-F1
#
_entry.id   AF-A4KUJ1-F1
#
_cell.length_a   1.000
_cell.length_b   1.000
_cell.length_c   1.000
_cell.angle_alpha   90.00
_cell.angle_beta   90.00
_cell.angle_gamma   90.00
#
_symmetry.space_group_name_H-M   'P 1'
#
loop_
_entity.id
_entity.type
_entity.pdbx_description
1 polymer ?
#
loop_
_entity_poly.entity_id
_entity_poly.type
_entity_poly.pdbx_seq_one_letter_code
_entity_poly.pdbx_strand_id
1 'polypeptide(L)'
;MEMILKFFDMFLKLKDLTSSDAFKEYDPDGKGVISKKEFQKAMESQKQYSQSEIEFLLSCAEADENDMFNYEQFVERFHEPAKDIGFNVAVLLTNLSEHMPHDSRLGSFLELAASVLSYFEPYLGRIEIMGGAKRIERVYFEISESSRTQWEKPQVKESKRQFIFDVVNEGGESEKMELFVNFCEDTIFEMQLASQISEPDPAERPEDDEEEPHSLLEELAGDEEEEASMESSSAFAIACVSMKKNFAQFMQLLTFRNIRKQFKKFKKMSMKEMI
;
A
#
# COMPACT_ATOMS: atom_id res chain seq x y z
N MET A 1 26.38 -5.83 -2.30
CA MET A 1 25.26 -5.72 -1.34
C MET A 1 25.21 -4.34 -0.71
N GLU A 2 26.32 -3.81 -0.18
CA GLU A 2 26.36 -2.45 0.40
C GLU A 2 25.78 -1.35 -0.50
N MET A 3 26.13 -1.33 -1.80
CA MET A 3 25.55 -0.38 -2.77
C MET A 3 24.03 -0.48 -2.92
N ILE A 4 23.48 -1.69 -2.78
CA ILE A 4 22.02 -1.93 -2.86
C ILE A 4 21.34 -1.39 -1.61
N LEU A 5 21.92 -1.62 -0.43
CA LEU A 5 21.39 -1.09 0.83
C LEU A 5 21.46 0.43 0.87
N LYS A 6 22.57 1.03 0.39
CA LYS A 6 22.69 2.48 0.22
C LYS A 6 21.67 3.04 -0.76
N PHE A 7 21.37 2.33 -1.85
CA PHE A 7 20.31 2.71 -2.77
C PHE A 7 18.96 2.80 -2.04
N PHE A 8 18.54 1.75 -1.34
CA PHE A 8 17.29 1.78 -0.57
C PHE A 8 17.30 2.88 0.50
N ASP A 9 18.38 3.02 1.25
CA ASP A 9 18.53 4.04 2.28
C ASP A 9 18.31 5.46 1.72
N MET A 10 18.91 5.80 0.57
CA MET A 10 18.74 7.11 -0.05
C MET A 10 17.28 7.39 -0.45
N PHE A 11 16.63 6.43 -1.11
CA PHE A 11 15.31 6.62 -1.72
C PHE A 11 14.15 6.45 -0.75
N LEU A 12 14.26 5.59 0.26
CA LEU A 12 13.22 5.45 1.30
C LEU A 12 13.08 6.72 2.15
N LYS A 13 14.20 7.40 2.43
CA LYS A 13 14.23 8.68 3.16
C LYS A 13 13.56 9.85 2.41
N LEU A 14 13.35 9.73 1.09
CA LEU A 14 12.78 10.83 0.30
C LEU A 14 11.38 11.21 0.76
N LYS A 15 10.53 10.22 1.07
CA LYS A 15 9.16 10.46 1.52
C LYS A 15 9.13 11.21 2.86
N ASP A 16 10.02 10.86 3.79
CA ASP A 16 10.15 11.55 5.08
C ASP A 16 10.66 12.98 4.91
N LEU A 17 11.64 13.19 4.02
CA LEU A 17 12.17 14.51 3.67
C LEU A 17 11.05 15.42 3.14
N THR A 18 10.34 14.99 2.08
CA THR A 18 9.36 15.82 1.38
C THR A 18 8.05 16.01 2.16
N SER A 19 7.74 15.11 3.10
CA SER A 19 6.56 15.24 3.97
C SER A 19 6.80 16.15 5.18
N SER A 20 8.06 16.51 5.47
CA SER A 20 8.41 17.33 6.63
C SER A 20 7.91 18.77 6.52
N ASP A 21 7.52 19.37 7.65
CA ASP A 21 7.05 20.76 7.70
C ASP A 21 8.11 21.74 7.17
N ALA A 22 9.40 21.47 7.45
CA ALA A 22 10.52 22.28 6.97
C ALA A 22 10.70 22.21 5.44
N PHE A 23 10.38 21.08 4.81
CA PHE A 23 10.41 20.97 3.35
C PHE A 23 9.23 21.70 2.72
N LYS A 24 8.05 21.62 3.34
CA LYS A 24 6.83 22.30 2.88
C LYS A 24 6.95 23.83 2.86
N GLU A 25 7.90 24.42 3.59
CA GLU A 25 8.20 25.85 3.48
C GLU A 25 8.69 26.28 2.08
N TYR A 26 9.26 25.36 1.30
CA TYR A 26 9.70 25.62 -0.08
C TYR A 26 8.56 25.55 -1.10
N ASP A 27 7.43 24.93 -0.75
CA ASP A 27 6.22 24.85 -1.58
C ASP A 27 4.96 25.16 -0.76
N PRO A 28 4.77 26.41 -0.33
CA PRO A 28 3.65 26.80 0.53
C PRO A 28 2.29 26.69 -0.17
N ASP A 29 2.30 26.69 -1.50
CA ASP A 29 1.11 26.59 -2.33
C ASP A 29 0.77 25.13 -2.70
N GLY A 30 1.63 24.15 -2.37
CA GLY A 30 1.43 22.73 -2.65
C GLY A 30 1.35 22.42 -4.15
N LYS A 31 2.23 23.02 -4.96
CA LYS A 31 2.28 22.82 -6.42
C LYS A 31 3.00 21.54 -6.83
N GLY A 32 3.73 20.89 -5.92
CA GLY A 32 4.52 19.69 -6.21
C GLY A 32 5.82 19.97 -6.98
N VAL A 33 6.27 21.22 -7.06
CA VAL A 33 7.45 21.65 -7.83
C VAL A 33 8.43 22.44 -6.98
N ILE A 34 9.73 22.24 -7.21
CA ILE A 34 10.81 22.89 -6.46
C ILE A 34 12.03 23.10 -7.36
N SER A 35 12.87 24.10 -7.06
CA SER A 35 14.16 24.24 -7.75
C SER A 35 15.19 23.23 -7.24
N LYS A 36 16.14 22.81 -8.09
CA LYS A 36 17.26 21.94 -7.65
C LYS A 36 18.05 22.52 -6.48
N LYS A 37 18.21 23.84 -6.44
CA LYS A 37 18.93 24.55 -5.36
C LYS A 37 18.19 24.50 -4.03
N GLU A 38 16.87 24.68 -4.05
CA GLU A 38 16.05 24.58 -2.84
C GLU A 38 15.98 23.15 -2.34
N PHE A 39 15.83 22.18 -3.25
CA PHE A 39 15.89 20.75 -2.91
C PHE A 39 17.23 20.39 -2.25
N GLN A 40 18.35 20.82 -2.85
CA GLN A 40 19.69 20.65 -2.27
C GLN A 40 19.76 21.23 -0.85
N LYS A 41 19.32 22.47 -0.67
CA LYS A 41 19.33 23.15 0.63
C LYS A 41 18.47 22.43 1.68
N ALA A 42 17.31 21.91 1.28
CA ALA A 42 16.45 21.13 2.15
C ALA A 42 17.15 19.84 2.62
N MET A 43 17.78 19.11 1.71
CA MET A 43 18.55 17.90 2.03
C MET A 43 19.73 18.18 2.96
N GLU A 44 20.51 19.23 2.69
CA GLU A 44 21.64 19.65 3.54
C GLU A 44 21.17 20.05 4.94
N SER A 45 19.99 20.67 5.06
CA SER A 45 19.44 21.11 6.35
C SER A 45 19.05 19.96 7.27
N GLN A 46 18.54 18.86 6.72
CA GLN A 46 18.11 17.69 7.50
C GLN A 46 19.28 16.77 7.93
N LYS A 47 20.45 16.89 7.29
CA LYS A 47 21.67 16.13 7.63
C LYS A 47 21.50 14.60 7.60
N GLN A 48 20.55 14.10 6.81
CA GLN A 48 20.30 12.66 6.61
C GLN A 48 21.06 12.08 5.41
N TYR A 49 21.66 12.95 4.61
CA TYR A 49 22.37 12.64 3.37
C TYR A 49 23.78 13.21 3.40
N SER A 50 24.71 12.49 2.78
CA SER A 50 26.06 12.96 2.45
C SER A 50 26.04 13.80 1.16
N GLN A 51 27.06 14.62 0.96
CA GLN A 51 27.17 15.48 -0.23
C GLN A 51 27.10 14.67 -1.54
N SER A 52 27.75 13.51 -1.60
CA SER A 52 27.72 12.64 -2.77
C SER A 52 26.34 12.05 -3.06
N GLU A 53 25.54 11.78 -2.03
CA GLU A 53 24.18 11.26 -2.19
C GLU A 53 23.24 12.36 -2.69
N ILE A 54 23.41 13.59 -2.19
CA ILE A 54 22.67 14.77 -2.66
C ILE A 54 22.99 15.03 -4.13
N GLU A 55 24.27 15.05 -4.52
CA GLU A 55 24.69 15.22 -5.92
C GLU A 55 24.12 14.12 -6.83
N PHE A 56 24.12 12.87 -6.35
CA PHE A 56 23.53 11.75 -7.08
C PHE A 56 22.02 11.94 -7.29
N LEU A 57 21.27 12.28 -6.24
CA LEU A 57 19.83 12.49 -6.33
C LEU A 57 19.47 13.67 -7.26
N LEU A 58 20.21 14.78 -7.18
CA LEU A 58 20.06 15.93 -8.08
C LEU A 58 20.38 15.58 -9.54
N SER A 59 21.27 14.62 -9.78
CA SER A 59 21.57 14.11 -11.13
C SER A 59 20.44 13.25 -11.70
N CYS A 60 19.66 12.59 -10.84
CA CYS A 60 18.46 11.84 -11.22
C CYS A 60 17.24 12.74 -11.46
N ALA A 61 17.22 13.95 -10.88
CA ALA A 61 16.12 14.90 -11.07
C ALA A 61 16.15 15.53 -12.47
N GLU A 62 15.08 15.32 -13.23
CA GLU A 62 14.88 15.91 -14.55
C GLU A 62 14.26 17.30 -14.38
N ALA A 63 15.07 18.35 -14.57
CA ALA A 63 14.61 19.74 -14.45
C ALA A 63 14.35 20.39 -15.80
N ASP A 64 13.48 21.39 -15.78
CA ASP A 64 13.16 22.25 -16.92
C ASP A 64 14.21 23.34 -17.17
N GLU A 65 13.91 24.26 -18.09
CA GLU A 65 14.80 25.38 -18.43
C GLU A 65 15.07 26.35 -17.26
N ASN A 66 14.22 26.34 -16.22
CA ASN A 66 14.34 27.18 -15.04
C ASN A 66 14.99 26.45 -13.85
N ASP A 67 15.53 25.24 -14.06
CA ASP A 67 16.10 24.39 -13.01
C ASP A 67 15.05 23.94 -11.97
N MET A 68 13.77 23.91 -12.37
CA MET A 68 12.64 23.43 -11.58
C MET A 68 12.29 21.99 -11.97
N PHE A 69 11.90 21.17 -11.01
CA PHE A 69 11.41 19.81 -11.27
C PHE A 69 10.22 19.48 -10.38
N ASN A 70 9.42 18.49 -10.80
CA ASN A 70 8.32 17.96 -10.00
C ASN A 70 8.88 16.99 -8.95
N TYR A 71 8.88 17.39 -7.69
CA TYR A 71 9.44 16.55 -6.62
C TYR A 71 8.49 15.43 -6.22
N GLU A 72 7.18 15.57 -6.40
CA GLU A 72 6.20 14.54 -6.08
C GLU A 72 6.35 13.34 -7.01
N GLN A 73 6.40 13.59 -8.32
CA GLN A 73 6.70 12.56 -9.32
C GLN A 73 8.10 11.97 -9.15
N PHE A 74 9.08 12.78 -8.72
CA PHE A 74 10.40 12.28 -8.40
C PHE A 74 10.35 11.30 -7.22
N VAL A 75 9.65 11.65 -6.13
CA VAL A 75 9.46 10.76 -4.99
C VAL A 75 8.73 9.51 -5.43
N GLU A 76 7.57 9.61 -6.08
CA GLU A 76 6.77 8.46 -6.55
C GLU A 76 7.60 7.50 -7.42
N ARG A 77 8.35 8.04 -8.39
CA ARG A 77 9.16 7.26 -9.34
C ARG A 77 10.26 6.44 -8.67
N PHE A 78 10.81 6.92 -7.56
CA PHE A 78 11.97 6.28 -6.93
C PHE A 78 11.66 5.64 -5.58
N HIS A 79 10.73 6.18 -4.82
CA HIS A 79 10.32 5.70 -3.50
C HIS A 79 9.49 4.43 -3.61
N GLU A 80 8.43 4.39 -4.43
CA GLU A 80 7.55 3.21 -4.49
C GLU A 80 8.28 1.95 -4.98
N PRO A 81 9.08 1.98 -6.06
CA PRO A 81 9.87 0.81 -6.45
C PRO A 81 10.93 0.42 -5.40
N ALA A 82 11.49 1.40 -4.66
CA ALA A 82 12.42 1.14 -3.57
C ALA A 82 11.71 0.51 -2.36
N LYS A 83 10.46 0.92 -2.08
CA LYS A 83 9.63 0.39 -1.02
C LYS A 83 9.27 -1.08 -1.27
N ASP A 84 8.79 -1.40 -2.47
CA ASP A 84 8.34 -2.75 -2.83
C ASP A 84 9.47 -3.78 -2.75
N ILE A 85 10.62 -3.47 -3.35
CA ILE A 85 11.78 -4.37 -3.33
C ILE A 85 12.45 -4.34 -1.95
N GLY A 86 12.53 -3.16 -1.33
CA GLY A 86 13.14 -2.96 -0.02
C GLY A 86 12.47 -3.76 1.08
N PHE A 87 11.15 -3.90 1.04
CA PHE A 87 10.39 -4.69 2.02
C PHE A 87 10.85 -6.15 2.03
N ASN A 88 10.95 -6.77 0.85
CA ASN A 88 11.42 -8.15 0.71
C ASN A 88 12.87 -8.35 1.21
N VAL A 89 13.74 -7.35 1.01
CA VAL A 89 15.10 -7.37 1.55
C VAL A 89 15.08 -7.28 3.08
N ALA A 90 14.24 -6.43 3.66
CA ALA A 90 14.07 -6.30 5.11
C ALA A 90 13.55 -7.60 5.74
N VAL A 91 12.55 -8.24 5.12
CA VAL A 91 12.02 -9.55 5.53
C VAL A 91 13.12 -10.62 5.50
N LEU A 92 13.90 -10.69 4.42
CA LEU A 92 14.98 -11.67 4.29
C LEU A 92 16.05 -11.49 5.38
N LEU A 93 16.50 -10.26 5.62
CA LEU A 93 17.50 -9.97 6.64
C LEU A 93 16.98 -10.28 8.05
N THR A 94 15.74 -9.91 8.33
CA THR A 94 15.07 -10.22 9.60
C THR A 94 14.98 -11.73 9.81
N ASN A 95 14.49 -12.46 8.82
CA ASN A 95 14.38 -13.92 8.86
C ASN A 95 15.74 -14.59 9.10
N LEU A 96 16.78 -14.22 8.34
CA LEU A 96 18.12 -14.75 8.54
C LEU A 96 18.67 -14.44 9.93
N SER A 97 18.42 -13.25 10.46
CA SER A 97 18.90 -12.83 11.79
C SER A 97 18.28 -13.65 12.92
N GLU A 98 17.01 -14.04 12.77
CA GLU A 98 16.34 -14.89 13.76
C GLU A 98 16.79 -16.35 13.69
N HIS A 99 17.13 -16.85 12.50
CA HIS A 99 17.59 -18.23 12.30
C HIS A 99 19.09 -18.43 12.55
N MET A 100 19.92 -17.39 12.41
CA MET A 100 21.38 -17.43 12.56
C MET A 100 21.92 -16.31 13.48
N PRO A 101 21.50 -16.24 14.75
CA PRO A 101 21.80 -15.12 15.65
C PRO A 101 23.28 -14.99 16.05
N HIS A 102 24.10 -16.03 15.82
CA HIS A 102 25.51 -16.05 16.21
C HIS A 102 26.48 -15.89 15.04
N ASP A 103 25.99 -15.61 13.83
CA ASP A 103 26.87 -15.36 12.67
C ASP A 103 27.32 -13.90 12.64
N SER A 104 28.58 -13.65 12.99
CA SER A 104 29.16 -12.30 13.00
C SER A 104 29.17 -11.64 11.61
N ARG A 105 29.13 -12.41 10.52
CA ARG A 105 29.09 -11.87 9.15
C ARG A 105 27.75 -11.22 8.87
N LEU A 106 26.67 -11.74 9.46
CA LEU A 106 25.33 -11.17 9.31
C LEU A 106 25.21 -9.84 10.05
N GLY A 107 25.89 -9.69 11.20
CA GLY A 107 25.91 -8.45 11.97
C GLY A 107 26.32 -7.23 11.14
N SER A 108 27.38 -7.34 10.32
CA SER A 108 27.81 -6.25 9.44
C SER A 108 26.76 -5.84 8.40
N PHE A 109 25.95 -6.78 7.91
CA PHE A 109 24.86 -6.46 6.98
C PHE A 109 23.68 -5.81 7.68
N LEU A 110 23.34 -6.27 8.88
CA LEU A 110 22.26 -5.69 9.69
C LEU A 110 22.59 -4.26 10.11
N GLU A 111 23.86 -3.97 10.43
CA GLU A 111 24.31 -2.61 10.73
C GLU A 111 24.17 -1.69 9.52
N LEU A 112 24.56 -2.14 8.33
CA LEU A 112 24.38 -1.38 7.08
C LEU A 112 22.91 -1.21 6.69
N ALA A 113 22.05 -2.16 7.04
CA ALA A 113 20.62 -2.14 6.73
C ALA A 113 19.77 -1.52 7.84
N ALA A 114 20.37 -0.98 8.90
CA ALA A 114 19.64 -0.56 10.11
C ALA A 114 18.53 0.46 9.81
N SER A 115 18.80 1.43 8.93
CA SER A 115 17.80 2.41 8.49
C SER A 115 16.66 1.78 7.67
N VAL A 116 17.00 0.88 6.74
CA VAL A 116 16.02 0.15 5.92
C VAL A 116 15.12 -0.71 6.81
N LEU A 117 15.71 -1.44 7.77
CA LEU A 117 14.97 -2.25 8.74
C LEU A 117 14.05 -1.39 9.62
N SER A 118 14.54 -0.25 10.10
CA SER A 118 13.74 0.69 10.90
C SER A 118 12.60 1.31 10.09
N TYR A 119 12.80 1.56 8.80
CA TYR A 119 11.75 2.08 7.92
C TYR A 119 10.61 1.06 7.75
N PHE A 120 10.93 -0.23 7.59
CA PHE A 120 9.93 -1.28 7.36
C PHE A 120 9.35 -1.91 8.63
N GLU A 121 9.92 -1.66 9.82
CA GLU A 121 9.41 -2.15 11.10
C GLU A 121 7.88 -1.96 11.28
N PRO A 122 7.30 -0.77 11.08
CA PRO A 122 5.85 -0.58 11.25
C PRO A 122 4.99 -1.29 10.20
N TYR A 123 5.59 -1.75 9.09
CA TYR A 123 4.92 -2.43 7.99
C TYR A 123 5.14 -3.95 8.03
N LEU A 124 6.00 -4.45 8.93
CA LEU A 124 6.36 -5.87 9.01
C LEU A 124 5.46 -6.60 10.02
N GLY A 125 4.50 -7.38 9.50
CA GLY A 125 3.74 -8.34 10.28
C GLY A 125 4.53 -9.63 10.52
N ARG A 126 4.43 -10.19 11.72
CA ARG A 126 5.00 -11.49 12.10
C ARG A 126 3.97 -12.31 12.89
N ILE A 127 3.69 -13.52 12.43
CA ILE A 127 2.87 -14.51 13.16
C ILE A 127 3.58 -15.85 13.25
N GLU A 128 3.20 -16.64 14.25
CA GLU A 128 3.69 -18.00 14.46
C GLU A 128 2.53 -18.97 14.35
N ILE A 129 2.65 -19.96 13.47
CA ILE A 129 1.62 -20.98 13.22
C ILE A 129 2.20 -22.37 13.38
N MET A 130 1.34 -23.36 13.65
CA MET A 130 1.75 -24.76 13.68
C MET A 130 1.73 -25.31 12.26
N GLY A 131 2.91 -25.53 11.68
CA GLY A 131 3.05 -26.15 10.36
C GLY A 131 2.66 -27.63 10.36
N GLY A 132 2.46 -28.20 9.17
CA GLY A 132 2.01 -29.59 8.98
C GLY A 132 2.93 -30.65 9.61
N ALA A 133 4.21 -30.32 9.82
CA ALA A 133 5.17 -31.16 10.52
C ALA A 133 5.09 -31.07 12.07
N LYS A 134 4.06 -30.43 12.62
CA LYS A 134 3.93 -30.10 14.06
C LYS A 134 5.11 -29.29 14.60
N ARG A 135 5.69 -28.46 13.73
CA ARG A 135 6.74 -27.50 14.08
C ARG A 135 6.18 -26.09 13.94
N ILE A 136 6.63 -25.20 14.81
CA ILE A 136 6.26 -23.79 14.73
C ILE A 136 6.95 -23.19 13.51
N GLU A 137 6.17 -22.55 12.65
CA GLU A 137 6.63 -21.83 11.46
C GLU A 137 6.31 -20.34 11.64
N ARG A 138 7.22 -19.49 11.20
CA ARG A 138 7.05 -18.03 11.22
C ARG A 138 6.64 -17.56 9.84
N VAL A 139 5.60 -16.75 9.78
CA VAL A 139 5.13 -16.10 8.56
C VAL A 139 5.30 -14.60 8.71
N TYR A 140 5.92 -14.00 7.70
CA TYR A 140 6.10 -12.57 7.58
C TYR A 140 5.20 -12.05 6.45
N PHE A 141 4.57 -10.90 6.66
CA PHE A 141 3.67 -10.28 5.68
C PHE A 141 3.71 -8.77 5.81
N GLU A 142 3.33 -8.07 4.74
CA GLU A 142 3.23 -6.61 4.74
C GLU A 142 1.90 -6.17 5.38
N ILE A 143 1.96 -5.15 6.23
CA ILE A 143 0.81 -4.46 6.79
C ILE A 143 0.69 -3.11 6.09
N SER A 144 -0.45 -2.85 5.46
CA SER A 144 -0.67 -1.58 4.76
C SER A 144 -0.77 -0.39 5.74
N GLU A 145 -0.37 0.79 5.25
CA GLU A 145 -0.47 2.04 6.03
C GLU A 145 -1.92 2.39 6.38
N SER A 146 -2.85 2.11 5.46
CA SER A 146 -4.28 2.36 5.63
C SER A 146 -4.88 1.47 6.71
N SER A 147 -4.60 0.16 6.69
CA SER A 147 -5.05 -0.78 7.73
C SER A 147 -4.51 -0.40 9.10
N ARG A 148 -3.22 -0.02 9.19
CA ARG A 148 -2.62 0.44 10.45
C ARG A 148 -3.29 1.72 10.97
N THR A 149 -3.55 2.68 10.10
CA THR A 149 -4.20 3.95 10.49
C THR A 149 -5.64 3.73 10.95
N GLN A 150 -6.38 2.84 10.27
CA GLN A 150 -7.74 2.46 10.67
C GLN A 150 -7.77 1.74 12.02
N TRP A 151 -6.81 0.84 12.26
CA TRP A 151 -6.66 0.13 13.54
C TRP A 151 -6.39 1.09 14.72
N GLU A 152 -5.71 2.21 14.46
CA GLU A 152 -5.39 3.19 15.48
C GLU A 152 -6.56 4.12 15.86
N LYS A 153 -7.69 4.06 15.13
CA LYS A 153 -8.88 4.91 15.39
C LYS A 153 -9.46 4.64 16.79
N PRO A 154 -9.97 5.67 17.48
CA PRO A 154 -10.51 5.53 18.83
C PRO A 154 -11.62 4.48 18.97
N GLN A 155 -12.51 4.38 17.96
CA GLN A 155 -13.57 3.39 17.91
C GLN A 155 -13.03 1.95 17.99
N VAL A 156 -12.11 1.58 17.09
CA VAL A 156 -11.52 0.24 17.03
C VAL A 156 -10.74 -0.08 18.31
N LYS A 157 -10.01 0.91 18.84
CA LYS A 157 -9.30 0.76 20.12
C LYS A 157 -10.22 0.49 21.30
N GLU A 158 -11.38 1.13 21.35
CA GLU A 158 -12.37 0.90 22.41
C GLU A 158 -13.05 -0.45 22.26
N SER A 159 -13.48 -0.81 21.04
CA SER A 159 -14.05 -2.14 20.74
C SER A 159 -13.10 -3.27 21.15
N LYS A 160 -11.80 -3.15 20.80
CA LYS A 160 -10.76 -4.08 21.23
C LYS A 160 -10.63 -4.16 22.77
N ARG A 161 -10.68 -3.02 23.47
CA ARG A 161 -10.60 -3.00 24.95
C ARG A 161 -11.77 -3.75 25.57
N GLN A 162 -12.97 -3.52 25.06
CA GLN A 162 -14.18 -4.18 25.52
C GLN A 162 -14.11 -5.70 25.28
N PHE A 163 -13.75 -6.11 24.06
CA PHE A 163 -13.58 -7.53 23.72
C PHE A 163 -12.60 -8.25 24.66
N ILE A 164 -11.43 -7.65 24.93
CA ILE A 164 -10.43 -8.25 25.85
C ILE A 164 -11.02 -8.41 27.26
N PHE A 165 -11.79 -7.43 27.74
CA PHE A 165 -12.43 -7.51 29.05
C PHE A 165 -13.44 -8.66 29.13
N ASP A 166 -14.30 -8.80 28.11
CA ASP A 166 -15.35 -9.82 28.07
C ASP A 166 -14.76 -11.24 28.00
N VAL A 167 -13.77 -11.46 27.13
CA VAL A 167 -13.13 -12.78 26.94
C VAL A 167 -12.37 -13.25 28.18
N VAL A 168 -11.74 -12.34 28.94
CA VAL A 168 -10.99 -12.68 30.14
C VAL A 168 -11.92 -13.01 31.31
N ASN A 169 -13.07 -12.35 31.40
CA ASN A 169 -14.00 -12.52 32.52
C ASN A 169 -14.99 -13.68 32.31
N GLU A 170 -15.44 -13.92 31.08
CA GLU A 170 -16.59 -14.79 30.81
C GLU A 170 -16.26 -16.02 29.94
N GLY A 171 -15.07 -16.09 29.32
CA GLY A 171 -14.74 -17.13 28.34
C GLY A 171 -14.20 -18.44 28.92
N GLY A 172 -14.87 -19.57 28.62
CA GLY A 172 -14.28 -20.91 28.76
C GLY A 172 -13.15 -21.14 27.76
N GLU A 173 -12.11 -21.90 28.13
CA GLU A 173 -10.85 -22.01 27.37
C GLU A 173 -11.01 -22.51 25.92
N SER A 174 -12.05 -23.31 25.64
CA SER A 174 -12.34 -23.84 24.30
C SER A 174 -12.99 -22.84 23.33
N GLU A 175 -13.69 -21.83 23.83
CA GLU A 175 -14.48 -20.88 23.01
C GLU A 175 -13.71 -19.59 22.71
N LYS A 176 -12.62 -19.32 23.45
CA LYS A 176 -11.84 -18.08 23.31
C LYS A 176 -11.31 -17.84 21.90
N MET A 177 -10.88 -18.91 21.23
CA MET A 177 -10.35 -18.81 19.88
C MET A 177 -11.45 -18.47 18.86
N GLU A 178 -12.63 -19.07 19.01
CA GLU A 178 -13.78 -18.80 18.13
C GLU A 178 -14.25 -17.36 18.30
N LEU A 179 -14.39 -16.88 19.54
CA LEU A 179 -14.75 -15.49 19.82
C LEU A 179 -13.72 -14.50 19.28
N PHE A 180 -12.42 -14.83 19.33
CA PHE A 180 -11.37 -14.00 18.75
C PHE A 180 -11.46 -13.89 17.23
N VAL A 181 -11.72 -15.00 16.54
CA VAL A 181 -11.92 -14.98 15.08
C VAL A 181 -13.15 -14.15 14.72
N ASN A 182 -14.27 -14.32 15.44
CA ASN A 182 -15.48 -13.52 15.22
C ASN A 182 -15.22 -12.02 15.41
N PHE A 183 -14.48 -11.64 16.45
CA PHE A 183 -14.08 -10.24 16.65
C PHE A 183 -13.25 -9.68 15.48
N CYS A 184 -12.34 -10.48 14.91
CA CYS A 184 -11.56 -10.08 13.75
C CYS A 184 -12.45 -9.87 12.51
N GLU A 185 -13.41 -10.77 12.26
CA GLU A 185 -14.37 -10.65 11.14
C GLU A 185 -15.25 -9.40 11.28
N ASP A 186 -15.82 -9.17 12.47
CA ASP A 186 -16.62 -7.99 12.78
C ASP A 186 -15.82 -6.69 12.60
N THR A 187 -14.55 -6.69 13.03
CA THR A 187 -13.68 -5.52 12.90
C THR A 187 -13.37 -5.19 11.44
N ILE A 188 -13.18 -6.20 10.57
CA ILE A 188 -13.01 -5.98 9.13
C ILE A 188 -14.24 -5.30 8.55
N PHE A 189 -15.43 -5.77 8.90
CA PHE A 189 -16.68 -5.17 8.44
C PHE A 189 -16.85 -3.71 8.94
N GLU A 190 -16.55 -3.44 10.21
CA GLU A 190 -16.56 -2.08 10.76
C GLU A 190 -15.58 -1.14 10.04
N MET A 191 -14.37 -1.62 9.77
CA MET A 191 -13.33 -0.85 9.07
C MET A 191 -13.77 -0.50 7.64
N GLN A 192 -14.39 -1.44 6.92
CA GLN A 192 -14.93 -1.23 5.57
C GLN A 192 -16.13 -0.26 5.55
N LEU A 193 -17.01 -0.33 6.54
CA LEU A 193 -18.13 0.60 6.63
C LEU A 193 -17.66 2.02 6.96
N ALA A 194 -16.68 2.14 7.87
CA ALA A 194 -16.12 3.43 8.28
C ALA A 194 -15.36 4.14 7.15
N SER A 195 -14.74 3.41 6.21
CA SER A 195 -14.10 4.02 5.04
C SER A 195 -15.14 4.62 4.08
N GLN A 196 -16.23 3.91 3.81
CA GLN A 196 -17.30 4.38 2.90
C GLN A 196 -18.02 5.65 3.41
N ILE A 197 -18.17 5.80 4.72
CA ILE A 197 -18.84 6.97 5.32
C ILE A 197 -17.91 8.20 5.32
N SER A 198 -16.60 8.00 5.30
CA SER A 198 -15.60 9.07 5.38
C SER A 198 -15.32 9.75 4.03
N GLU A 199 -15.86 9.26 2.91
CA GLU A 199 -15.73 9.93 1.62
C GLU A 199 -16.61 11.19 1.57
N PRO A 200 -16.06 12.38 1.28
CA PRO A 200 -16.88 13.57 1.11
C PRO A 200 -17.73 13.50 -0.16
N ASP A 201 -18.90 14.15 -0.11
CA ASP A 201 -19.88 14.27 -1.21
C ASP A 201 -19.17 14.73 -2.50
N PRO A 202 -19.39 14.09 -3.67
CA PRO A 202 -18.72 14.41 -4.95
C PRO A 202 -18.92 15.84 -5.48
N ALA A 203 -19.61 16.71 -4.73
CA ALA A 203 -19.78 18.12 -5.05
C ALA A 203 -18.61 19.02 -4.56
N GLU A 204 -17.69 18.52 -3.73
CA GLU A 204 -16.60 19.32 -3.13
C GLU A 204 -15.17 18.91 -3.54
N ARG A 205 -14.97 18.04 -4.54
CA ARG A 205 -13.61 17.66 -5.00
C ARG A 205 -13.10 18.56 -6.13
N PRO A 206 -11.87 19.12 -6.04
CA PRO A 206 -11.04 19.44 -7.21
C PRO A 206 -10.74 18.15 -8.01
N GLU A 207 -10.61 18.25 -9.33
CA GLU A 207 -10.64 17.12 -10.28
C GLU A 207 -9.44 16.15 -10.24
N ASP A 208 -8.54 16.20 -9.26
CA ASP A 208 -7.24 15.49 -9.35
C ASP A 208 -7.06 14.23 -8.47
N ASP A 209 -8.01 13.84 -7.61
CA ASP A 209 -7.94 12.58 -6.85
C ASP A 209 -9.08 11.61 -7.22
N GLU A 210 -8.93 10.92 -8.35
CA GLU A 210 -9.64 9.65 -8.63
C GLU A 210 -8.64 8.48 -8.55
N GLU A 211 -8.13 8.15 -7.36
CA GLU A 211 -7.64 6.79 -7.10
C GLU A 211 -8.87 5.86 -7.00
N GLU A 212 -8.94 4.86 -7.89
CA GLU A 212 -9.99 3.84 -7.81
C GLU A 212 -9.88 3.09 -6.47
N PRO A 213 -11.00 2.84 -5.77
CA PRO A 213 -10.97 1.99 -4.59
C PRO A 213 -10.64 0.57 -5.05
N HIS A 214 -9.41 0.13 -4.77
CA HIS A 214 -8.99 -1.26 -4.93
C HIS A 214 -9.90 -2.12 -4.05
N SER A 215 -10.93 -2.70 -4.65
CA SER A 215 -11.88 -3.57 -4.00
C SER A 215 -11.21 -4.92 -3.73
N LEU A 216 -10.80 -5.13 -2.48
CA LEU A 216 -10.25 -6.40 -1.96
C LEU A 216 -11.12 -7.65 -2.26
N LEU A 217 -12.38 -7.47 -2.68
CA LEU A 217 -13.24 -8.56 -3.17
C LEU A 217 -12.73 -9.21 -4.46
N GLU A 218 -11.88 -8.55 -5.25
CA GLU A 218 -11.36 -9.11 -6.49
C GLU A 218 -10.15 -10.05 -6.25
N GLU A 219 -9.41 -9.87 -5.16
CA GLU A 219 -8.36 -10.82 -4.72
C GLU A 219 -8.97 -12.06 -4.04
N LEU A 220 -10.05 -11.91 -3.25
CA LEU A 220 -10.70 -13.05 -2.60
C LEU A 220 -11.49 -13.96 -3.57
N ALA A 221 -11.75 -13.50 -4.80
CA ALA A 221 -12.38 -14.31 -5.85
C ALA A 221 -11.35 -15.04 -6.74
N GLY A 222 -10.05 -14.82 -6.53
CA GLY A 222 -8.97 -15.37 -7.34
C GLY A 222 -8.47 -16.76 -6.93
N ASP A 223 -8.81 -17.24 -5.73
CA ASP A 223 -8.14 -18.38 -5.10
C ASP A 223 -9.03 -19.63 -4.87
N GLU A 224 -10.26 -19.66 -5.38
CA GLU A 224 -11.15 -20.84 -5.22
C GLU A 224 -11.04 -21.91 -6.34
N GLU A 225 -10.08 -21.83 -7.27
CA GLU A 225 -9.94 -22.82 -8.37
C GLU A 225 -8.62 -23.64 -8.37
N GLU A 226 -7.90 -23.79 -7.25
CA GLU A 226 -6.72 -24.69 -7.19
C GLU A 226 -6.88 -25.97 -6.36
N GLU A 227 -8.09 -26.33 -5.90
CA GLU A 227 -8.36 -27.68 -5.39
C GLU A 227 -9.54 -28.38 -6.09
N ALA A 228 -9.35 -28.71 -7.37
CA ALA A 228 -10.07 -29.80 -7.99
C ALA A 228 -9.15 -30.56 -8.96
N SER A 229 -8.60 -31.65 -8.43
CA SER A 229 -8.06 -32.83 -9.12
C SER A 229 -8.12 -32.82 -10.65
N MET A 230 -6.94 -33.02 -11.26
CA MET A 230 -6.76 -33.57 -12.60
C MET A 230 -7.79 -34.66 -12.91
N GLU A 231 -8.74 -34.40 -13.83
CA GLU A 231 -9.26 -35.42 -14.76
C GLU A 231 -10.09 -34.79 -15.90
N SER A 232 -9.55 -34.92 -17.12
CA SER A 232 -10.22 -34.89 -18.43
C SER A 232 -10.95 -33.61 -18.88
N SER A 233 -10.20 -32.66 -19.44
CA SER A 233 -10.71 -31.47 -20.13
C SER A 233 -11.51 -31.80 -21.39
N SER A 234 -12.84 -31.67 -21.33
CA SER A 234 -13.74 -31.66 -22.48
C SER A 234 -13.76 -30.28 -23.14
N ALA A 235 -13.68 -30.23 -24.47
CA ALA A 235 -13.68 -29.01 -25.29
C ALA A 235 -14.90 -28.07 -25.06
N PHE A 236 -15.97 -28.59 -24.45
CA PHE A 236 -17.15 -27.83 -24.08
C PHE A 236 -16.89 -26.88 -22.89
N ALA A 237 -16.06 -27.28 -21.91
CA ALA A 237 -15.74 -26.46 -20.74
C ALA A 237 -14.92 -25.22 -21.13
N ILE A 238 -13.96 -25.40 -22.04
CA ILE A 238 -13.14 -24.30 -22.59
C ILE A 238 -14.01 -23.29 -23.34
N ALA A 239 -15.01 -23.76 -24.09
CA ALA A 239 -15.94 -22.88 -24.81
C ALA A 239 -16.81 -22.03 -23.87
N CYS A 240 -17.29 -22.61 -22.75
CA CYS A 240 -18.10 -21.89 -21.76
C CYS A 240 -17.29 -20.82 -20.99
N VAL A 241 -16.03 -21.09 -20.65
CA VAL A 241 -15.14 -20.11 -20.02
C VAL A 241 -14.85 -18.94 -20.97
N SER A 242 -14.60 -19.24 -22.25
CA SER A 242 -14.34 -18.19 -23.25
C SER A 242 -15.58 -17.33 -23.53
N MET A 243 -16.79 -17.90 -23.48
CA MET A 243 -18.05 -17.15 -23.61
C MET A 243 -18.30 -16.23 -22.40
N LYS A 244 -18.01 -16.68 -21.17
CA LYS A 244 -18.11 -15.83 -19.97
C LYS A 244 -17.18 -14.62 -20.05
N LYS A 245 -15.94 -14.82 -20.52
CA LYS A 245 -14.94 -13.75 -20.64
C LYS A 245 -15.34 -12.70 -21.69
N ASN A 246 -15.88 -13.14 -22.82
CA ASN A 246 -16.40 -12.24 -23.87
C ASN A 246 -17.64 -11.46 -23.40
N PHE A 247 -18.51 -12.07 -22.59
CA PHE A 247 -19.67 -11.38 -22.03
C PHE A 247 -19.28 -10.34 -20.96
N ALA A 248 -18.26 -10.62 -20.15
CA ALA A 248 -17.71 -9.67 -19.17
C ALA A 248 -17.09 -8.45 -19.86
N GLN A 249 -16.30 -8.64 -20.93
CA GLN A 249 -15.78 -7.54 -21.75
C GLN A 249 -16.90 -6.74 -22.45
N PHE A 250 -17.95 -7.42 -22.91
CA PHE A 250 -19.11 -6.75 -23.51
C PHE A 250 -19.91 -5.93 -22.48
N MET A 251 -20.05 -6.42 -21.25
CA MET A 251 -20.71 -5.70 -20.15
C MET A 251 -19.87 -4.53 -19.61
N GLN A 252 -18.54 -4.62 -19.63
CA GLN A 252 -17.64 -3.48 -19.35
C GLN A 252 -17.79 -2.36 -20.39
N LEU A 253 -17.98 -2.71 -21.68
CA LEU A 253 -18.29 -1.74 -22.74
C LEU A 253 -19.69 -1.10 -22.61
N LEU A 254 -20.62 -1.78 -21.95
CA LEU A 254 -21.98 -1.31 -21.66
C LEU A 254 -22.13 -0.68 -20.26
N THR A 255 -21.05 -0.18 -19.66
CA THR A 255 -21.13 0.56 -18.40
C THR A 255 -22.16 1.68 -18.51
N PHE A 256 -23.09 1.71 -17.54
CA PHE A 256 -24.14 2.73 -17.37
C PHE A 256 -23.64 4.18 -17.52
N ARG A 257 -22.33 4.41 -17.37
CA ARG A 257 -21.60 5.68 -17.58
C ARG A 257 -21.70 6.20 -19.03
N ASN A 258 -21.63 5.35 -20.07
CA ASN A 258 -21.72 5.78 -21.47
C ASN A 258 -23.16 6.13 -21.89
N ILE A 259 -24.14 5.34 -21.44
CA ILE A 259 -25.56 5.60 -21.70
C ILE A 259 -26.00 6.87 -20.98
N ARG A 260 -25.57 7.08 -19.72
CA ARG A 260 -25.90 8.28 -18.93
C ARG A 260 -25.21 9.55 -19.45
N LYS A 261 -23.98 9.45 -19.98
CA LYS A 261 -23.30 10.56 -20.69
C LYS A 261 -24.05 10.93 -21.98
N GLN A 262 -24.47 9.96 -22.79
CA GLN A 262 -25.25 10.20 -24.01
C GLN A 262 -26.65 10.78 -23.69
N PHE A 263 -27.32 10.30 -22.64
CA PHE A 263 -28.63 10.81 -22.22
C PHE A 263 -28.56 12.26 -21.69
N LYS A 264 -27.50 12.61 -20.94
CA LYS A 264 -27.26 13.99 -20.49
C LYS A 264 -26.93 14.92 -21.67
N LYS A 265 -26.24 14.44 -22.70
CA LYS A 265 -25.93 15.19 -23.92
C LYS A 265 -27.19 15.46 -24.77
N PHE A 266 -28.09 14.48 -24.86
CA PHE A 266 -29.39 14.62 -25.53
C PHE A 266 -30.34 15.58 -24.80
N LYS A 267 -30.35 15.57 -23.46
CA LYS A 267 -31.23 16.42 -22.65
C LYS A 267 -30.77 17.88 -22.55
N LYS A 268 -29.50 18.18 -22.91
CA LYS A 268 -28.91 19.54 -22.90
C LYS A 268 -29.07 20.30 -24.22
N MET A 269 -29.58 19.67 -25.29
CA MET A 269 -29.93 20.39 -26.52
C MET A 269 -31.30 21.06 -26.36
N SER A 270 -31.32 22.38 -26.45
CA SER A 270 -32.55 23.18 -26.52
C SER A 270 -33.24 22.96 -27.87
N MET A 271 -34.57 23.06 -27.93
CA MET A 271 -35.46 22.82 -29.09
C MET A 271 -35.17 23.66 -30.36
N LYS A 272 -34.02 24.35 -30.46
CA LYS A 272 -33.64 25.17 -31.63
C LYS A 272 -32.63 24.53 -32.58
N GLU A 273 -32.18 23.30 -32.34
CA GLU A 273 -31.29 22.56 -33.26
C GLU A 273 -31.86 21.20 -33.69
N MET A 274 -33.19 21.07 -33.71
CA MET A 274 -33.88 19.86 -34.19
C MET A 274 -34.78 20.20 -35.39
N ILE A 275 -34.18 20.73 -36.46
CA ILE A 275 -34.65 20.70 -37.86
C ILE A 275 -33.43 20.39 -38.73
#